data_AF-A0A9D2EPZ5-F1
#
_entry.id   AF-A0A9D2EPZ5-F1
#
_cell.length_a   1.000
_cell.length_b   1.000
_cell.length_c   1.000
_cell.angle_alpha   90.00
_cell.angle_beta   90.00
_cell.angle_gamma   90.00
#
_symmetry.space_group_name_H-M   'P 1'
#
loop_
_entity.id
_entity.type
_entity.pdbx_description
1 polymer ?
#
loop_
_entity_poly.entity_id
_entity_poly.type
_entity_poly.pdbx_seq_one_letter_code
_entity_poly.pdbx_strand_id
1 'polypeptide(L)'
;MQQLEDMNELDRLYLFEDVPEEDLKAHLESLPEDERVALLALIPEEIRCNMGYPSDQQNAFLEVSERFDKLWPKLEDFGGFSGRYGQKYKDWLEAYCPEEFWELVFKKELGAVCRAKNEEVANFIDDTVKALLVKNPAPDQNTHFLEHVGHMNALKAQAEEMAEPLMFGGCQRGELGIPKLERPVATRGRGKNMFFNGTQEDWEDCGKPDAIIPF
;
A
#
# COMPACT_ATOMS: atom_id res chain seq x y z
N MET A 1 -14.76 -11.47 21.35
CA MET A 1 -13.35 -11.18 20.99
C MET A 1 -12.69 -12.38 20.33
N GLN A 2 -12.41 -13.49 21.03
CA GLN A 2 -11.74 -14.66 20.43
C GLN A 2 -12.39 -15.16 19.12
N GLN A 3 -13.72 -15.25 19.06
CA GLN A 3 -14.43 -15.67 17.84
C GLN A 3 -14.24 -14.70 16.66
N LEU A 4 -14.13 -13.40 16.92
CA LEU A 4 -13.87 -12.40 15.87
C LEU A 4 -12.43 -12.50 15.39
N GLU A 5 -11.47 -12.69 16.30
CA GLU A 5 -10.06 -12.86 15.97
C GLU A 5 -9.82 -14.04 15.04
N ASP A 6 -10.57 -15.13 15.23
CA ASP A 6 -10.48 -16.35 14.41
C ASP A 6 -11.15 -16.22 13.03
N MET A 7 -11.97 -15.17 12.80
CA MET A 7 -12.60 -14.89 11.51
C MET A 7 -11.67 -14.16 10.55
N ASN A 8 -11.78 -14.46 9.25
CA ASN A 8 -11.14 -13.65 8.21
C ASN A 8 -11.84 -12.29 8.05
N GLU A 9 -11.20 -11.36 7.34
CA GLU A 9 -11.70 -10.00 7.18
C GLU A 9 -13.07 -9.91 6.48
N LEU A 10 -13.32 -10.78 5.50
CA LEU A 10 -14.58 -10.81 4.74
C LEU A 10 -15.75 -11.28 5.61
N ASP A 11 -15.52 -12.30 6.43
CA ASP A 11 -16.53 -12.81 7.36
C ASP A 11 -16.87 -11.75 8.43
N ARG A 12 -15.87 -10.98 8.89
CA ARG A 12 -16.09 -9.84 9.78
C ARG A 12 -16.89 -8.75 9.09
N LEU A 13 -16.60 -8.46 7.83
CA LEU A 13 -17.36 -7.47 7.05
C LEU A 13 -18.83 -7.84 6.98
N TYR A 14 -19.17 -9.06 6.58
CA TYR A 14 -20.56 -9.51 6.55
C TYR A 14 -21.22 -9.45 7.93
N LEU A 15 -20.50 -9.83 8.98
CA LEU A 15 -21.04 -9.78 10.34
C LEU A 15 -21.37 -8.35 10.78
N PHE A 16 -20.48 -7.39 10.49
CA PHE A 16 -20.65 -6.00 10.93
C PHE A 16 -21.57 -5.19 10.02
N GLU A 17 -21.71 -5.54 8.74
CA GLU A 17 -22.68 -4.91 7.81
C GLU A 17 -24.13 -5.11 8.29
N ASP A 18 -24.42 -6.24 8.94
CA ASP A 18 -25.75 -6.55 9.48
C ASP A 18 -26.06 -5.79 10.79
N VAL A 19 -25.07 -5.11 11.39
CA VAL A 19 -25.23 -4.36 12.64
C VAL A 19 -25.38 -2.86 12.33
N PRO A 20 -26.44 -2.20 12.80
CA PRO A 20 -26.58 -0.75 12.64
C PRO A 20 -25.39 0.00 13.25
N GLU A 21 -24.81 0.95 12.52
CA GLU A 21 -23.64 1.72 12.95
C GLU A 21 -23.84 2.42 14.29
N GLU A 22 -25.04 2.92 14.57
CA GLU A 22 -25.38 3.60 15.83
C GLU A 22 -25.38 2.63 17.03
N ASP A 23 -25.81 1.39 16.83
CA ASP A 23 -25.77 0.36 17.88
C ASP A 23 -24.32 -0.07 18.14
N LEU A 24 -23.51 -0.18 17.09
CA LEU A 24 -22.08 -0.51 17.19
C LEU A 24 -21.31 0.60 17.92
N LYS A 25 -21.58 1.87 17.62
CA LYS A 25 -21.04 3.03 18.35
C LYS A 25 -21.45 3.01 19.82
N ALA A 26 -22.74 2.85 20.12
CA ALA A 26 -23.22 2.81 21.49
C ALA A 26 -22.58 1.66 22.29
N HIS A 27 -22.35 0.51 21.63
CA HIS A 27 -21.62 -0.59 22.24
C HIS A 27 -20.17 -0.22 22.53
N LEU A 28 -19.46 0.36 21.56
CA LEU A 28 -18.07 0.82 21.73
C LEU A 28 -17.92 1.84 22.86
N GLU A 29 -18.88 2.76 23.02
CA GLU A 29 -18.89 3.74 24.11
C GLU A 29 -19.15 3.13 25.50
N SER A 30 -19.83 1.99 25.55
CA SER A 30 -20.10 1.26 26.80
C SER A 30 -18.92 0.42 27.30
N LEU A 31 -17.93 0.16 26.43
CA LEU A 31 -16.79 -0.69 26.75
C LEU A 31 -15.66 0.07 27.47
N PRO A 32 -14.91 -0.62 28.36
CA PRO A 32 -13.61 -0.15 28.84
C PRO A 32 -12.66 0.21 27.68
N GLU A 33 -11.71 1.09 27.94
CA GLU A 33 -10.81 1.63 26.90
C GLU A 33 -9.99 0.54 26.19
N ASP A 34 -9.47 -0.43 26.93
CA ASP A 34 -8.71 -1.57 26.40
C ASP A 34 -9.57 -2.49 25.52
N GLU A 35 -10.78 -2.81 25.96
CA GLU A 35 -11.73 -3.63 25.17
C GLU A 35 -12.22 -2.89 23.92
N ARG A 36 -12.46 -1.58 24.03
CA ARG A 36 -12.86 -0.74 22.90
C ARG A 36 -11.77 -0.68 21.83
N VAL A 37 -10.51 -0.48 22.22
CA VAL A 37 -9.37 -0.48 21.28
C VAL A 37 -9.23 -1.84 20.60
N ALA A 38 -9.36 -2.93 21.37
CA ALA A 38 -9.30 -4.27 20.82
C ALA A 38 -10.44 -4.54 19.81
N LEU A 39 -11.66 -4.10 20.10
CA LEU A 39 -12.79 -4.26 19.19
C LEU A 39 -12.65 -3.39 17.93
N LEU A 40 -12.20 -2.14 18.05
CA LEU A 40 -11.93 -1.25 16.92
C LEU A 40 -10.87 -1.81 15.95
N ALA A 41 -9.92 -2.58 16.45
CA ALA A 41 -8.93 -3.26 15.62
C ALA A 41 -9.50 -4.46 14.83
N LEU A 42 -10.65 -5.00 15.25
CA LEU A 42 -11.32 -6.13 14.59
C LEU A 42 -12.44 -5.68 13.63
N ILE A 43 -12.99 -4.49 13.83
CA ILE A 43 -13.99 -3.90 12.93
C ILE A 43 -13.29 -3.51 11.61
N PRO A 44 -13.82 -3.92 10.44
CA PRO A 44 -13.29 -3.52 9.14
C PRO A 44 -13.17 -2.01 9.01
N GLU A 45 -12.09 -1.54 8.37
CA GLU A 45 -11.76 -0.11 8.27
C GLU A 45 -12.92 0.70 7.67
N GLU A 46 -13.62 0.18 6.65
CA GLU A 46 -14.75 0.84 6.00
C GLU A 46 -15.87 1.18 6.99
N ILE A 47 -16.28 0.20 7.79
CA ILE A 47 -17.33 0.39 8.80
C ILE A 47 -16.84 1.32 9.91
N ARG A 48 -15.57 1.18 10.32
CA ARG A 48 -14.93 2.06 11.31
C ARG A 48 -14.96 3.52 10.85
N CYS A 49 -14.64 3.78 9.58
CA CYS A 49 -14.64 5.12 8.99
C CYS A 49 -16.04 5.73 8.91
N ASN A 50 -17.07 4.96 8.52
CA ASN A 50 -18.45 5.43 8.52
C ASN A 50 -18.93 5.84 9.91
N MET A 51 -18.44 5.15 10.94
CA MET A 51 -18.69 5.53 12.33
C MET A 51 -17.91 6.77 12.80
N GLY A 52 -17.07 7.38 11.95
CA GLY A 52 -16.30 8.59 12.28
C GLY A 52 -14.96 8.33 12.94
N TYR A 53 -14.49 7.08 13.00
CA TYR A 53 -13.15 6.77 13.47
C TYR A 53 -12.10 6.94 12.36
N PRO A 54 -10.83 7.20 12.70
CA PRO A 54 -9.79 7.36 11.69
C PRO A 54 -9.55 6.08 10.88
N SER A 55 -9.11 6.25 9.64
CA SER A 55 -8.52 5.21 8.78
C SER A 55 -7.19 4.69 9.36
N ASP A 56 -6.75 3.51 8.91
CA ASP A 56 -5.44 2.95 9.27
C ASP A 56 -4.31 3.89 8.85
N GLN A 57 -4.48 4.53 7.68
CA GLN A 57 -3.59 5.56 7.18
C GLN A 57 -3.52 6.79 8.10
N GLN A 58 -4.65 7.27 8.60
CA GLN A 58 -4.69 8.39 9.55
C GLN A 58 -4.08 8.02 10.90
N ASN A 59 -4.36 6.82 11.42
CA ASN A 59 -3.76 6.34 12.66
C ASN A 59 -2.24 6.25 12.54
N ALA A 60 -1.72 5.68 11.45
CA ALA A 60 -0.28 5.61 11.20
C ALA A 60 0.34 7.00 11.07
N PHE A 61 -0.30 7.94 10.38
CA PHE A 61 0.16 9.33 10.32
C PHE A 61 0.22 9.96 11.71
N LEU A 62 -0.86 9.86 12.49
CA LEU A 62 -0.93 10.47 13.83
C LEU A 62 0.16 9.90 14.73
N GLU A 63 0.29 8.58 14.77
CA GLU A 63 1.30 7.90 15.58
C GLU A 63 2.73 8.30 15.20
N VAL A 64 3.04 8.30 13.91
CA VAL A 64 4.38 8.71 13.45
C VAL A 64 4.59 10.20 13.69
N SER A 65 3.60 11.05 13.42
CA SER A 65 3.71 12.49 13.63
C SER A 65 4.02 12.85 15.09
N GLU A 66 3.48 12.11 16.06
CA GLU A 66 3.81 12.30 17.48
C GLU A 66 5.27 12.02 17.78
N ARG A 67 5.91 11.08 17.07
CA ARG A 67 7.34 10.78 17.18
C ARG A 67 8.23 11.86 16.53
N PHE A 68 7.68 12.67 15.62
CA PHE A 68 8.37 13.70 14.84
C PHE A 68 7.86 15.13 15.13
N ASP A 69 7.47 15.40 16.39
CA ASP A 69 7.06 16.72 16.88
C ASP A 69 5.87 17.36 16.11
N LYS A 70 4.97 16.53 15.57
CA LYS A 70 3.75 16.94 14.85
C LYS A 70 4.02 17.86 13.65
N LEU A 71 5.19 17.70 13.02
CA LEU A 71 5.50 18.40 11.79
C LEU A 71 4.57 17.94 10.67
N TRP A 72 4.13 18.87 9.83
CA TRP A 72 3.42 18.50 8.61
C TRP A 72 4.44 18.28 7.49
N PRO A 73 4.43 17.12 6.82
CA PRO A 73 5.29 16.87 5.67
C PRO A 73 5.07 17.87 4.55
N LYS A 74 6.12 18.14 3.77
CA LYS A 74 6.02 18.94 2.53
C LYS A 74 5.97 18.01 1.33
N LEU A 75 5.52 18.55 0.19
CA LEU A 75 5.47 17.81 -1.08
C LEU A 75 6.82 17.15 -1.45
N GLU A 76 7.92 17.84 -1.17
CA GLU A 76 9.29 17.36 -1.43
C GLU A 76 9.65 16.10 -0.63
N ASP A 77 9.06 15.93 0.56
CA ASP A 77 9.33 14.82 1.47
C ASP A 77 8.76 13.49 0.94
N PHE A 78 7.80 13.56 0.00
CA PHE A 78 7.24 12.40 -0.69
C PHE A 78 8.14 11.85 -1.80
N GLY A 79 9.33 12.42 -2.00
CA GLY A 79 10.42 11.81 -2.78
C GLY A 79 10.29 11.87 -4.31
N GLY A 80 9.22 12.49 -4.84
CA GLY A 80 9.00 12.64 -6.27
C GLY A 80 8.95 11.32 -7.06
N PHE A 81 9.21 11.39 -8.36
CA PHE A 81 9.23 10.22 -9.24
C PHE A 81 10.50 9.39 -9.02
N SER A 82 10.33 8.08 -8.80
CA SER A 82 11.40 7.13 -8.45
C SER A 82 11.56 5.97 -9.45
N GLY A 83 11.00 6.10 -10.65
CA GLY A 83 10.99 5.03 -11.67
C GLY A 83 9.82 4.07 -11.52
N ARG A 84 9.65 3.14 -12.47
CA ARG A 84 8.49 2.24 -12.53
C ARG A 84 8.40 1.34 -11.29
N TYR A 85 9.52 0.75 -10.87
CA TYR A 85 9.53 -0.20 -9.75
C TYR A 85 9.58 0.53 -8.41
N GLY A 86 10.26 1.67 -8.34
CA GLY A 86 10.23 2.55 -7.18
C GLY A 86 8.82 3.08 -6.88
N GLN A 87 8.05 3.42 -7.92
CA GLN A 87 6.65 3.81 -7.75
C GLN A 87 5.79 2.66 -7.24
N LYS A 88 5.95 1.45 -7.79
CA LYS A 88 5.24 0.26 -7.28
C LYS A 88 5.56 -0.02 -5.81
N TYR A 89 6.81 0.15 -5.41
CA TYR A 89 7.22 -0.02 -4.01
C TYR A 89 6.62 1.07 -3.11
N LYS A 90 6.60 2.32 -3.58
CA LYS A 90 5.94 3.42 -2.87
C LYS A 90 4.45 3.15 -2.66
N ASP A 91 3.75 2.74 -3.72
CA ASP A 91 2.32 2.38 -3.66
C ASP A 91 2.08 1.20 -2.69
N TRP A 92 3.02 0.24 -2.63
CA TRP A 92 2.97 -0.87 -1.69
C TRP A 92 3.19 -0.42 -0.23
N LEU A 93 4.19 0.42 0.02
CA LEU A 93 4.44 0.99 1.35
C LEU A 93 3.19 1.74 1.84
N GLU A 94 2.62 2.59 0.99
CA GLU A 94 1.40 3.33 1.31
C GLU A 94 0.21 2.39 1.59
N ALA A 95 0.02 1.33 0.81
CA ALA A 95 -1.13 0.45 1.01
C ALA A 95 -0.98 -0.53 2.19
N TYR A 96 0.23 -1.04 2.43
CA TYR A 96 0.44 -2.21 3.31
C TYR A 96 1.36 -1.95 4.50
N CYS A 97 2.21 -0.92 4.44
CA CYS A 97 3.14 -0.56 5.51
C CYS A 97 3.04 0.94 5.83
N PRO A 98 1.85 1.42 6.23
CA PRO A 98 1.57 2.85 6.36
C PRO A 98 2.47 3.54 7.39
N GLU A 99 2.83 2.87 8.48
CA GLU A 99 3.79 3.38 9.48
C GLU A 99 5.17 3.61 8.86
N GLU A 100 5.71 2.62 8.13
CA GLU A 100 7.01 2.74 7.45
C GLU A 100 6.98 3.82 6.38
N PHE A 101 5.88 3.89 5.61
CA PHE A 101 5.67 4.94 4.63
C PHE A 101 5.78 6.33 5.27
N TRP A 102 5.01 6.59 6.33
CA TRP A 102 5.04 7.88 7.01
C TRP A 102 6.39 8.15 7.66
N GLU A 103 7.02 7.16 8.29
CA GLU A 103 8.37 7.33 8.85
C GLU A 103 9.38 7.77 7.77
N LEU A 104 9.34 7.17 6.59
CA LEU A 104 10.23 7.53 5.48
C LEU A 104 9.94 8.92 4.94
N VAL A 105 8.67 9.35 4.94
CA VAL A 105 8.27 10.73 4.61
C VAL A 105 8.85 11.70 5.64
N PHE A 106 8.64 11.46 6.93
CA PHE A 106 9.13 12.31 8.01
C PHE A 106 10.67 12.38 8.07
N LYS A 107 11.35 11.27 7.79
CA LYS A 107 12.83 11.20 7.66
C LYS A 107 13.35 11.83 6.36
N LYS A 108 12.47 12.16 5.40
CA LYS A 108 12.82 12.65 4.05
C LYS A 108 13.65 11.65 3.24
N GLU A 109 13.47 10.36 3.53
CA GLU A 109 14.23 9.26 2.94
C GLU A 109 13.43 8.49 1.88
N LEU A 110 12.10 8.68 1.82
CA LEU A 110 11.22 7.93 0.90
C LEU A 110 11.73 7.93 -0.55
N GLY A 111 12.12 9.10 -1.07
CA GLY A 111 12.63 9.20 -2.45
C GLY A 111 13.96 8.48 -2.67
N ALA A 112 14.84 8.43 -1.66
CA ALA A 112 16.09 7.69 -1.76
C ALA A 112 15.83 6.17 -1.74
N VAL A 113 14.99 5.70 -0.82
CA VAL A 113 14.63 4.29 -0.69
C VAL A 113 13.93 3.77 -1.95
N CYS A 114 12.95 4.50 -2.48
CA CYS A 114 12.24 4.06 -3.69
C CYS A 114 13.14 4.05 -4.93
N ARG A 115 14.10 4.98 -5.05
CA ARG A 115 15.10 4.95 -6.14
C ARG A 115 16.05 3.77 -6.02
N ALA A 116 16.55 3.49 -4.83
CA ALA A 116 17.40 2.33 -4.57
C ALA A 116 16.66 1.02 -4.91
N LYS A 117 15.39 0.92 -4.51
CA LYS A 117 14.54 -0.23 -4.86
C LYS A 117 14.33 -0.34 -6.37
N ASN A 118 14.17 0.77 -7.08
CA ASN A 118 14.03 0.77 -8.53
C ASN A 118 15.27 0.22 -9.24
N GLU A 119 16.46 0.63 -8.79
CA GLU A 119 17.73 0.12 -9.33
C GLU A 119 17.93 -1.36 -9.01
N GLU A 120 17.65 -1.78 -7.77
CA GLU A 120 17.75 -3.17 -7.34
C GLU A 120 16.88 -4.11 -8.22
N VAL A 121 15.61 -3.75 -8.41
CA VAL A 121 14.66 -4.54 -9.21
C VAL A 121 15.04 -4.52 -10.69
N ALA A 122 15.46 -3.36 -11.22
CA ALA A 122 15.90 -3.27 -12.61
C ALA A 122 17.13 -4.16 -12.87
N ASN A 123 18.12 -4.14 -11.97
CA ASN A 123 19.32 -4.97 -12.08
C ASN A 123 18.96 -6.46 -12.02
N PHE A 124 18.08 -6.86 -11.09
CA PHE A 124 17.62 -8.25 -10.99
C PHE A 124 16.92 -8.72 -12.27
N ILE A 125 16.06 -7.89 -12.87
CA ILE A 125 15.39 -8.21 -14.12
C ILE A 125 16.40 -8.36 -15.24
N ASP A 126 17.35 -7.43 -15.38
CA ASP A 126 18.36 -7.49 -16.43
C ASP A 126 19.24 -8.74 -16.32
N ASP A 127 19.67 -9.10 -15.10
CA ASP A 127 20.47 -10.31 -14.87
C ASP A 127 19.66 -11.59 -15.09
N THR A 128 18.37 -11.59 -14.73
CA THR A 128 17.46 -12.70 -14.99
C THR A 128 17.23 -12.88 -16.48
N VAL A 129 17.01 -11.80 -17.23
CA VAL A 129 16.88 -11.86 -18.70
C VAL A 129 18.15 -12.39 -19.35
N LYS A 130 19.34 -11.96 -18.91
CA LYS A 130 20.62 -12.52 -19.40
C LYS A 130 20.70 -14.03 -19.12
N ALA A 131 20.33 -14.47 -17.92
CA ALA A 131 20.34 -15.88 -17.57
C ALA A 131 19.32 -16.71 -18.37
N LEU A 132 18.12 -16.17 -18.62
CA LEU A 132 17.10 -16.81 -19.44
C LEU A 132 17.53 -16.91 -20.91
N LEU A 133 18.20 -15.87 -21.44
CA LEU A 133 18.73 -15.88 -22.82
C LEU A 133 19.80 -16.95 -23.04
N VAL A 134 20.62 -17.26 -22.04
CA VAL A 134 21.59 -18.36 -22.13
C VAL A 134 20.88 -19.72 -22.29
N LYS A 135 19.73 -19.89 -21.63
CA LYS A 135 18.93 -21.13 -21.70
C LYS A 135 18.03 -21.18 -22.93
N ASN A 136 17.54 -20.03 -23.37
CA ASN A 136 16.58 -19.88 -24.46
C ASN A 136 17.00 -18.70 -25.37
N PRO A 137 17.94 -18.95 -26.31
CA PRO A 137 18.53 -17.90 -27.12
C PRO A 137 17.48 -17.23 -28.01
N ALA A 138 17.64 -15.92 -28.21
CA ALA A 138 16.70 -15.15 -29.01
C ALA A 138 16.77 -15.52 -30.51
N PRO A 139 15.64 -15.43 -31.24
CA PRO A 139 15.63 -15.52 -32.70
C PRO A 139 16.57 -14.47 -33.33
N ASP A 140 17.09 -14.77 -34.52
CA ASP A 140 17.93 -13.84 -35.27
C ASP A 140 17.14 -12.57 -35.61
N GLN A 141 17.65 -11.44 -35.13
CA GLN A 141 17.01 -10.13 -35.22
C GLN A 141 16.86 -9.63 -36.67
N ASN A 142 17.78 -10.01 -37.57
CA ASN A 142 17.81 -9.53 -38.95
C ASN A 142 16.82 -10.29 -39.84
N THR A 143 16.57 -11.56 -39.54
CA THR A 143 15.65 -12.41 -40.31
C THR A 143 14.26 -12.51 -39.69
N HIS A 144 14.16 -12.45 -38.36
CA HIS A 144 12.93 -12.68 -37.60
C HIS A 144 12.69 -11.57 -36.56
N PHE A 145 12.75 -10.31 -36.99
CA PHE A 145 12.64 -9.14 -36.09
C PHE A 145 11.43 -9.17 -35.14
N LEU A 146 10.23 -9.48 -35.64
CA LEU A 146 9.02 -9.52 -34.82
C LEU A 146 9.05 -10.64 -33.77
N GLU A 147 9.56 -11.82 -34.15
CA GLU A 147 9.71 -12.95 -33.23
C GLU A 147 10.78 -12.65 -32.18
N HIS A 148 11.87 -11.99 -32.57
CA HIS A 148 12.91 -11.52 -31.65
C HIS A 148 12.34 -10.56 -30.60
N VAL A 149 11.59 -9.53 -31.03
CA VAL A 149 10.96 -8.58 -30.11
C VAL A 149 9.94 -9.28 -29.20
N GLY A 150 9.12 -10.18 -29.75
CA GLY A 150 8.16 -10.97 -28.98
C GLY A 150 8.84 -11.83 -27.91
N HIS A 151 9.94 -12.49 -28.27
CA HIS A 151 10.75 -13.31 -27.36
C HIS A 151 11.36 -12.48 -26.24
N MET A 152 12.00 -11.36 -26.57
CA MET A 152 12.59 -10.46 -25.57
C MET A 152 11.55 -9.90 -24.60
N ASN A 153 10.35 -9.55 -25.09
CA ASN A 153 9.26 -9.11 -24.24
C ASN A 153 8.75 -10.23 -23.32
N ALA A 154 8.65 -11.46 -23.82
CA ALA A 154 8.26 -12.61 -23.01
C ALA A 154 9.27 -12.91 -21.90
N LEU A 155 10.57 -12.88 -22.20
CA LEU A 155 11.62 -13.06 -21.20
C LEU A 155 11.61 -11.95 -20.14
N LYS A 156 11.38 -10.70 -20.56
CA LYS A 156 11.27 -9.58 -19.64
C LYS A 156 10.05 -9.71 -18.74
N ALA A 157 8.90 -10.13 -19.27
CA ALA A 157 7.70 -10.38 -18.48
C ALA A 157 7.92 -11.49 -17.43
N GLN A 158 8.58 -12.59 -17.83
CA GLN A 158 8.95 -13.67 -16.92
C GLN A 158 9.92 -13.18 -15.82
N ALA A 159 10.91 -12.37 -16.19
CA ALA A 159 11.83 -11.79 -15.21
C ALA A 159 11.13 -10.81 -14.26
N GLU A 160 10.17 -10.02 -14.74
CA GLU A 160 9.33 -9.14 -13.91
C GLU A 160 8.48 -9.93 -12.90
N GLU A 161 7.91 -11.07 -13.30
CA GLU A 161 7.16 -11.98 -12.42
C GLU A 161 8.07 -12.54 -11.31
N MET A 162 9.28 -12.95 -11.67
CA MET A 162 10.28 -13.42 -10.70
C MET A 162 10.76 -12.32 -9.75
N ALA A 163 10.73 -11.05 -10.19
CA ALA A 163 11.14 -9.89 -9.41
C ALA A 163 10.02 -9.36 -8.49
N GLU A 164 8.78 -9.84 -8.61
CA GLU A 164 7.65 -9.38 -7.78
C GLU A 164 7.90 -9.46 -6.27
N PRO A 165 8.38 -10.58 -5.70
CA PRO A 165 8.68 -10.60 -4.26
C PRO A 165 9.72 -9.56 -3.87
N LEU A 166 10.70 -9.26 -4.73
CA LEU A 166 11.70 -8.22 -4.48
C LEU A 166 11.07 -6.81 -4.48
N MET A 167 10.03 -6.60 -5.28
CA MET A 167 9.26 -5.35 -5.35
C MET A 167 8.36 -5.11 -4.12
N PHE A 168 8.01 -6.14 -3.34
CA PHE A 168 6.99 -6.06 -2.28
C PHE A 168 7.46 -6.63 -0.93
N GLY A 169 8.73 -6.42 -0.57
CA GLY A 169 9.26 -6.82 0.74
C GLY A 169 9.32 -8.34 0.98
N GLY A 170 9.30 -9.15 -0.08
CA GLY A 170 9.31 -10.61 -0.03
C GLY A 170 7.94 -11.28 -0.18
N CYS A 171 6.84 -10.53 -0.27
CA CYS A 171 5.49 -11.09 -0.43
C CYS A 171 5.11 -11.28 -1.92
N GLN A 172 4.96 -12.53 -2.35
CA GLN A 172 4.41 -12.87 -3.68
C GLN A 172 2.88 -12.70 -3.71
N ARG A 173 2.35 -12.18 -4.81
CA ARG A 173 0.93 -12.30 -5.14
C ARG A 173 0.67 -13.70 -5.71
N GLY A 174 -0.17 -14.48 -5.05
CA GLY A 174 -0.79 -15.69 -5.59
C GLY A 174 0.11 -16.91 -5.79
N GLU A 175 -0.02 -17.86 -4.85
CA GLU A 175 0.20 -19.31 -4.97
C GLU A 175 1.59 -19.87 -5.38
N LEU A 176 2.50 -19.86 -4.40
CA LEU A 176 3.04 -21.08 -3.78
C LEU A 176 3.24 -20.81 -2.27
N GLY A 177 2.16 -20.97 -1.51
CA GLY A 177 2.12 -20.77 -0.06
C GLY A 177 1.41 -19.48 0.34
N ILE A 178 0.07 -19.48 0.23
CA ILE A 178 -0.88 -18.50 0.76
C ILE A 178 -0.31 -17.08 0.96
N PRO A 179 -0.47 -16.18 -0.01
CA PRO A 179 -0.36 -14.76 0.27
C PRO A 179 -1.43 -14.43 1.32
N LYS A 180 -1.06 -13.97 2.51
CA LYS A 180 -1.99 -13.20 3.35
C LYS A 180 -2.22 -11.84 2.68
N LEU A 181 -2.86 -11.85 1.53
CA LEU A 181 -3.58 -10.70 0.99
C LEU A 181 -5.04 -10.87 1.41
N GLU A 182 -5.28 -10.94 2.71
CA GLU A 182 -6.63 -10.78 3.28
C GLU A 182 -7.01 -9.32 3.48
N ARG A 183 -6.10 -8.37 3.18
CA ARG A 183 -6.47 -6.99 2.92
C ARG A 183 -6.65 -6.78 1.42
N PRO A 184 -7.81 -7.08 0.81
CA PRO A 184 -8.22 -6.28 -0.32
C PRO A 184 -8.47 -4.90 0.27
N VAL A 185 -7.43 -4.06 0.39
CA VAL A 185 -7.67 -2.62 0.52
C VAL A 185 -8.57 -2.31 -0.66
N ALA A 186 -9.82 -1.95 -0.38
CA ALA A 186 -10.88 -1.80 -1.35
C ALA A 186 -10.39 -0.85 -2.46
N THR A 187 -9.85 -1.42 -3.52
CA THR A 187 -9.38 -0.69 -4.72
C THR A 187 -10.52 -0.59 -5.73
N ARG A 188 -11.69 -1.15 -5.39
CA ARG A 188 -12.91 -1.02 -6.17
C ARG A 188 -13.68 0.21 -5.68
N GLY A 189 -13.46 1.34 -6.35
CA GLY A 189 -14.22 2.56 -6.12
C GLY A 189 -13.64 3.51 -5.07
N ARG A 190 -12.58 3.14 -4.33
CA ARG A 190 -11.82 4.11 -3.55
C ARG A 190 -11.00 4.96 -4.52
N GLY A 191 -11.20 6.27 -4.49
CA GLY A 191 -10.25 7.21 -5.09
C GLY A 191 -8.85 6.85 -4.58
N LYS A 192 -7.82 7.02 -5.42
CA LYS A 192 -6.45 6.88 -4.92
C LYS A 192 -6.32 7.82 -3.72
N ASN A 193 -6.26 7.23 -2.54
CA ASN A 193 -6.05 7.84 -1.22
C ASN A 193 -7.28 8.56 -0.63
N MET A 194 -7.75 8.13 0.54
CA MET A 194 -8.69 8.93 1.35
C MET A 194 -8.01 10.15 2.01
N PHE A 195 -6.69 10.28 1.90
CA PHE A 195 -5.98 11.55 2.13
C PHE A 195 -5.95 12.46 0.89
N PHE A 196 -6.29 11.92 -0.29
CA PHE A 196 -6.24 12.59 -1.59
C PHE A 196 -7.57 12.37 -2.34
N ASN A 197 -8.69 12.58 -1.65
CA ASN A 197 -9.99 12.78 -2.31
C ASN A 197 -10.06 14.13 -3.05
N GLY A 198 -8.92 14.80 -3.19
CA GLY A 198 -8.71 15.96 -4.02
C GLY A 198 -7.49 15.81 -4.92
N THR A 199 -7.42 16.63 -5.95
CA THR A 199 -6.23 16.73 -6.80
C THR A 199 -5.03 17.21 -5.97
N GLN A 200 -3.82 17.13 -6.53
CA GLN A 200 -2.65 17.76 -5.92
C GLN A 200 -2.87 19.25 -5.59
N GLU A 201 -3.76 19.95 -6.31
CA GLU A 201 -4.17 21.34 -6.02
C GLU A 201 -5.05 21.46 -4.75
N ASP A 202 -5.96 20.51 -4.49
CA ASP A 202 -6.80 20.53 -3.29
C ASP A 202 -5.98 20.41 -2.00
N TRP A 203 -4.80 19.77 -2.09
CA TRP A 203 -3.84 19.69 -1.00
C TRP A 203 -3.01 20.98 -0.82
N GLU A 204 -2.73 21.70 -1.91
CA GLU A 204 -2.10 23.03 -1.85
C GLU A 204 -3.01 24.06 -1.15
N ASP A 205 -4.34 23.88 -1.22
CA ASP A 205 -5.33 24.67 -0.49
C ASP A 205 -5.48 24.30 0.99
N CYS A 206 -5.16 23.06 1.39
CA CYS A 206 -5.08 22.63 2.80
C CYS A 206 -3.93 23.29 3.59
N GLY A 207 -3.03 24.01 2.90
CA GLY A 207 -1.96 24.83 3.49
C GLY A 207 -2.45 26.07 4.26
N LYS A 208 -3.75 26.23 4.50
CA LYS A 208 -4.30 27.24 5.42
C LYS A 208 -4.54 26.62 6.81
N PRO A 209 -3.66 26.85 7.79
CA PRO A 209 -3.72 26.22 9.11
C PRO A 209 -4.99 26.53 9.92
N ASP A 210 -5.80 27.50 9.49
CA ASP A 210 -7.05 27.87 10.16
C ASP A 210 -8.26 27.03 9.72
N ALA A 211 -8.10 26.16 8.73
CA ALA A 211 -9.12 25.22 8.27
C ALA A 211 -8.65 23.78 8.54
N ILE A 212 -8.40 23.48 9.81
CA ILE A 212 -8.55 22.10 10.28
C ILE A 212 -9.99 21.73 9.95
N ILE A 213 -10.20 20.92 8.91
CA ILE A 213 -11.51 20.31 8.67
C ILE A 213 -11.74 19.42 9.89
N PRO A 214 -12.72 19.72 10.76
CA PRO A 214 -13.12 18.76 11.77
C PRO A 214 -13.97 17.73 11.04
N PHE A 215 -13.38 16.54 10.86
CA PHE A 215 -14.00 15.25 10.55
C PHE A 215 -14.89 15.19 9.29
#